data_AF-A0A225ALY5-F1
#
_entry.id   AF-A0A225ALY5-F1
#
_cell.length_a   1.000
_cell.length_b   1.000
_cell.length_c   1.000
_cell.angle_alpha   90.00
_cell.angle_beta   90.00
_cell.angle_gamma   90.00
#
_symmetry.space_group_name_H-M   'P 1'
#
loop_
_entity.id
_entity.type
_entity.pdbx_description
1 polymer ?
#
loop_
_entity_poly.entity_id
_entity_poly.type
_entity_poly.pdbx_seq_one_letter_code
_entity_poly.pdbx_strand_id
1 'polypeptide(L)'
;MTVLSKALLWGLSTPLLASASAIRQQRRSVQQGWSLQSSSCPSGTDSCGGGGCCPSSLYCFAALNDEVASCCASDSVCVGAIEGSVNCADSSWSLWKGFQGNGFCCEVGLVGVYDSSGSVAGTCVASESVGSSTTAVLMTTGTGSAVTSTATTTTSTTKPTTTTTTTGPTTTTTSTTTAPTTSTTTTTSSTTTSTSTASASTRGVFAHYMVGSMTAAEAVTDVNDAIAAGFDGFALNTHTISSSDTWNTNALDYLFEAAAGTDFKLFISFDMSWGLDVSSLAGFLATYVAKEAYYFVDGKAFISTYTGGTISNSEWDNDFIIPLQETYDITPYFVPNFGDYSGYPTGVFDAFPILSGVFTWESAWPYSGNTPENVSDTVDAEALAEAHAAGAVYMMPLSSFQFKYLGSGQDWYRIGEDNLPQRMGQILNLQPDFVEVLTWNDAGESHYVGDFWAEQIAGTDEGAYADGFDHKGWLQIITPFIDAYKSGATELSQITPPDSTPVGTLWYRTLLTTASCSSSISNYESALDAVNFAVILPSDGYTINVYSNSELIGSYAGVTGLNYNSVPGLQVGSGQYIQVLDSASNVVASATGTKDVAAESTSSVCNWNYEVVGLSS
;
A
#
# COMPACT_ATOMS: atom_id res chain seq x y z
N MET A 1 -90.55 11.97 2.93
CA MET A 1 -89.73 10.93 2.28
C MET A 1 -88.38 10.91 3.01
N THR A 2 -88.30 10.22 4.16
CA THR A 2 -87.75 8.86 4.33
C THR A 2 -86.31 8.71 3.82
N VAL A 3 -85.28 8.25 4.54
CA VAL A 3 -84.99 8.03 5.98
C VAL A 3 -83.61 7.33 6.06
N LEU A 4 -82.79 7.71 7.04
CA LEU A 4 -81.70 6.99 7.77
C LEU A 4 -80.47 6.46 6.99
N SER A 5 -79.22 6.74 7.37
CA SER A 5 -78.43 6.54 8.63
C SER A 5 -77.77 5.16 8.75
N LYS A 6 -76.43 5.12 8.86
CA LYS A 6 -75.63 4.67 10.04
C LYS A 6 -74.23 4.17 9.66
N ALA A 7 -73.29 4.46 10.55
CA ALA A 7 -71.93 3.96 10.60
C ALA A 7 -71.83 2.54 11.21
N LEU A 8 -70.60 1.99 11.08
CA LEU A 8 -69.94 0.93 11.86
C LEU A 8 -70.31 -0.55 11.59
N LEU A 9 -69.35 -1.36 11.11
CA LEU A 9 -68.62 -2.37 11.92
C LEU A 9 -67.59 -3.16 11.08
N TRP A 10 -66.55 -3.61 11.77
CA TRP A 10 -65.43 -4.46 11.34
C TRP A 10 -65.84 -5.81 10.74
N GLY A 11 -65.00 -6.31 9.83
CA GLY A 11 -64.96 -7.71 9.39
C GLY A 11 -63.55 -8.08 8.95
N LEU A 12 -62.90 -8.94 9.73
CA LEU A 12 -61.57 -9.49 9.53
C LEU A 12 -61.43 -10.25 8.21
N SER A 13 -60.33 -10.00 7.48
CA SER A 13 -59.77 -10.93 6.51
C SER A 13 -58.25 -10.81 6.53
N THR A 14 -57.61 -11.71 7.28
CA THR A 14 -56.20 -12.07 7.12
C THR A 14 -55.95 -12.65 5.72
N PRO A 15 -54.96 -12.17 4.96
CA PRO A 15 -54.28 -13.01 4.00
C PRO A 15 -53.01 -13.58 4.64
N LEU A 16 -52.86 -14.88 4.44
CA LEU A 16 -51.74 -15.70 4.83
C LEU A 16 -50.39 -15.04 4.49
N LEU A 17 -49.48 -15.08 5.46
CA LEU A 17 -48.04 -15.15 5.23
C LEU A 17 -47.76 -16.34 4.32
N ALA A 18 -47.58 -16.08 3.03
CA ALA A 18 -46.82 -16.93 2.16
C ALA A 18 -45.39 -16.38 2.17
N SER A 19 -44.50 -17.08 2.89
CA SER A 19 -43.06 -16.88 2.81
C SER A 19 -42.60 -17.12 1.37
N ALA A 20 -42.54 -16.07 0.57
CA ALA A 20 -41.71 -16.07 -0.62
C ALA A 20 -40.28 -15.80 -0.15
N SER A 21 -39.57 -16.86 0.23
CA SER A 21 -38.10 -16.84 0.20
C SER A 21 -37.71 -16.61 -1.26
N ALA A 22 -37.55 -15.34 -1.63
CA ALA A 22 -36.85 -14.97 -2.84
C ALA A 22 -35.40 -15.40 -2.61
N ILE A 23 -35.06 -16.59 -3.09
CA ILE A 23 -33.69 -16.98 -3.35
C ILE A 23 -33.13 -15.87 -4.25
N ARG A 24 -32.34 -14.95 -3.68
CA ARG A 24 -31.46 -14.09 -4.48
C ARG A 24 -30.49 -15.05 -5.16
N GLN A 25 -30.79 -15.44 -6.39
CA GLN A 25 -29.74 -15.86 -7.31
C GLN A 25 -28.78 -14.67 -7.38
N GLN A 26 -27.61 -14.78 -6.77
CA GLN A 26 -26.52 -13.84 -7.03
C GLN A 26 -26.32 -13.86 -8.55
N ARG A 27 -26.63 -12.74 -9.21
CA ARG A 27 -26.53 -12.64 -10.66
C ARG A 27 -25.08 -12.90 -11.04
N ARG A 28 -24.86 -13.83 -11.98
CA ARG A 28 -23.59 -14.02 -12.67
C ARG A 28 -23.09 -12.65 -13.13
N SER A 29 -21.93 -12.24 -12.64
CA SER A 29 -21.23 -11.02 -13.04
C SER A 29 -20.02 -11.41 -13.87
N VAL A 30 -19.83 -10.73 -15.00
CA VAL A 30 -18.65 -10.87 -15.85
C VAL A 30 -17.88 -9.56 -15.76
N GLN A 31 -16.62 -9.64 -15.36
CA GLN A 31 -15.72 -8.49 -15.17
C GLN A 31 -14.29 -8.92 -15.48
N GLN A 32 -13.34 -7.97 -15.53
CA GLN A 32 -11.94 -8.34 -15.70
C GLN A 32 -11.47 -9.25 -14.56
N GLY A 33 -10.60 -10.22 -14.82
CA GLY A 33 -10.17 -11.19 -13.81
C GLY A 33 -9.39 -12.37 -14.39
N TRP A 34 -9.01 -13.31 -13.53
CA TRP A 34 -8.32 -14.52 -13.95
C TRP A 34 -9.23 -15.45 -14.76
N SER A 35 -8.66 -16.09 -15.79
CA SER A 35 -9.36 -17.04 -16.64
C SER A 35 -9.70 -18.35 -15.91
N LEU A 36 -10.76 -18.99 -16.39
CA LEU A 36 -11.10 -20.36 -16.01
C LEU A 36 -10.08 -21.34 -16.60
N GLN A 37 -9.60 -22.29 -15.81
CA GLN A 37 -8.79 -23.39 -16.30
C GLN A 37 -9.66 -24.59 -16.68
N SER A 38 -9.71 -24.87 -17.98
CA SER A 38 -10.47 -26.00 -18.53
C SER A 38 -9.83 -26.56 -19.80
N SER A 39 -9.91 -27.89 -19.98
CA SER A 39 -9.48 -28.55 -21.23
C SER A 39 -10.39 -28.23 -22.42
N SER A 40 -11.62 -27.81 -22.15
CA SER A 40 -12.58 -27.32 -23.15
C SER A 40 -13.38 -26.16 -22.56
N CYS A 41 -13.33 -25.00 -23.22
CA CYS A 41 -14.00 -23.81 -22.72
C CYS A 41 -15.54 -23.99 -22.71
N PRO A 42 -16.22 -23.67 -21.59
CA PRO A 42 -17.66 -23.77 -21.48
C PRO A 42 -18.38 -22.75 -22.36
N SER A 43 -19.67 -22.97 -22.62
CA SER A 43 -20.48 -22.08 -23.46
C SER A 43 -20.45 -20.62 -22.97
N GLY A 44 -20.22 -19.69 -23.90
CA GLY A 44 -20.11 -18.26 -23.60
C GLY A 44 -18.74 -17.83 -23.08
N THR A 45 -17.73 -18.69 -23.27
CA THR A 45 -16.32 -18.36 -23.09
C THR A 45 -15.52 -18.70 -24.34
N ASP A 46 -14.47 -17.94 -24.60
CA ASP A 46 -13.51 -18.13 -25.68
C ASP A 46 -12.19 -18.65 -25.11
N SER A 47 -11.47 -19.46 -25.90
CA SER A 47 -10.18 -20.02 -25.48
C SER A 47 -9.05 -19.01 -25.64
N CYS A 48 -8.23 -18.95 -24.59
CA CYS A 48 -7.04 -18.11 -24.49
C CYS A 48 -5.73 -18.83 -24.82
N GLY A 49 -5.78 -20.11 -25.15
CA GLY A 49 -4.60 -20.97 -25.13
C GLY A 49 -4.20 -21.38 -23.70
N GLY A 50 -3.30 -22.35 -23.57
CA GLY A 50 -2.77 -22.80 -22.28
C GLY A 50 -3.81 -23.41 -21.32
N GLY A 51 -5.02 -23.71 -21.78
CA GLY A 51 -6.13 -24.17 -20.92
C GLY A 51 -6.98 -23.03 -20.30
N GLY A 52 -6.65 -21.77 -20.59
CA GLY A 52 -7.42 -20.61 -20.13
C GLY A 52 -8.67 -20.35 -20.96
N CYS A 53 -9.76 -19.98 -20.30
CA CYS A 53 -11.04 -19.62 -20.90
C CYS A 53 -11.54 -18.29 -20.31
N CYS A 54 -11.81 -17.32 -21.18
CA CYS A 54 -12.36 -16.03 -20.81
C CYS A 54 -13.81 -15.90 -21.29
N PRO A 55 -14.71 -15.25 -20.53
CA PRO A 55 -16.03 -14.88 -21.03
C PRO A 55 -15.92 -14.17 -22.39
N SER A 56 -16.73 -14.56 -23.38
CA SER A 56 -16.61 -14.05 -24.77
C SER A 56 -16.85 -12.54 -24.92
N SER A 57 -17.26 -11.86 -23.84
CA SER A 57 -17.39 -10.40 -23.78
C SER A 57 -16.12 -9.69 -23.30
N LEU A 58 -15.07 -10.44 -22.97
CA LEU A 58 -13.79 -9.93 -22.49
C LEU A 58 -12.66 -10.26 -23.49
N TYR A 59 -11.62 -9.45 -23.45
CA TYR A 59 -10.42 -9.63 -24.25
C TYR A 59 -9.47 -10.58 -23.55
N CYS A 60 -8.93 -11.50 -24.32
CA CYS A 60 -8.02 -12.49 -23.80
C CYS A 60 -6.56 -12.05 -23.95
N PHE A 61 -5.81 -12.11 -22.86
CA PHE A 61 -4.36 -11.99 -22.87
C PHE A 61 -3.75 -13.30 -22.39
N ALA A 62 -2.99 -13.94 -23.27
CA ALA A 62 -2.35 -15.22 -22.97
C ALA A 62 -1.43 -15.09 -21.75
N ALA A 63 -1.36 -16.18 -20.96
CA ALA A 63 -0.44 -16.25 -19.84
C ALA A 63 1.01 -16.00 -20.29
N LEU A 64 1.72 -15.16 -19.55
CA LEU A 64 3.17 -15.10 -19.59
C LEU A 64 3.67 -15.95 -18.41
N ASN A 65 4.70 -16.78 -18.64
CA ASN A 65 5.29 -17.63 -17.59
C ASN A 65 4.30 -18.63 -16.96
N ASP A 66 4.42 -18.87 -15.64
CA ASP A 66 3.65 -19.84 -14.85
C ASP A 66 2.27 -19.31 -14.41
N GLU A 67 1.68 -18.36 -15.12
CA GLU A 67 0.35 -17.79 -14.83
C GLU A 67 -0.77 -18.43 -15.66
N VAL A 68 -2.01 -18.01 -15.43
CA VAL A 68 -3.14 -18.29 -16.33
C VAL A 68 -3.49 -17.03 -17.11
N ALA A 69 -4.20 -17.20 -18.23
CA ALA A 69 -4.61 -16.04 -19.04
C ALA A 69 -5.43 -15.03 -18.22
N SER A 70 -5.25 -13.75 -18.52
CA SER A 70 -6.07 -12.67 -17.98
C SER A 70 -7.21 -12.33 -18.93
N CYS A 71 -8.40 -12.11 -18.37
CA CYS A 71 -9.57 -11.67 -19.10
C CYS A 71 -9.78 -10.18 -18.82
N CYS A 72 -9.59 -9.34 -19.82
CA CYS A 72 -9.58 -7.89 -19.69
C CYS A 72 -10.85 -7.26 -20.26
N ALA A 73 -11.28 -6.14 -19.67
CA ALA A 73 -12.47 -5.41 -20.11
C ALA A 73 -12.25 -4.64 -21.43
N SER A 74 -10.99 -4.36 -21.78
CA SER A 74 -10.52 -3.67 -22.98
C SER A 74 -9.42 -4.46 -23.67
N ASP A 75 -8.99 -4.00 -24.85
CA ASP A 75 -7.86 -4.53 -25.61
C ASP A 75 -6.49 -4.12 -25.06
N SER A 76 -6.41 -3.77 -23.77
CA SER A 76 -5.19 -3.49 -23.02
C SER A 76 -4.90 -4.59 -22.00
N VAL A 77 -3.62 -4.92 -21.79
CA VAL A 77 -3.17 -5.87 -20.78
C VAL A 77 -3.59 -5.37 -19.39
N CYS A 78 -4.26 -6.23 -18.60
CA CYS A 78 -4.83 -5.86 -17.31
C CYS A 78 -4.31 -6.70 -16.13
N VAL A 79 -3.21 -7.43 -16.32
CA VAL A 79 -2.68 -8.36 -15.31
C VAL A 79 -2.42 -7.67 -13.97
N GLY A 80 -1.72 -6.54 -13.95
CA GLY A 80 -1.46 -5.79 -12.70
C GLY A 80 -2.73 -5.28 -12.02
N ALA A 81 -3.77 -4.93 -12.77
CA ALA A 81 -5.06 -4.54 -12.21
C ALA A 81 -5.81 -5.74 -11.59
N ILE A 82 -5.65 -6.94 -12.16
CA ILE A 82 -6.19 -8.18 -11.60
C ILE A 82 -5.40 -8.61 -10.36
N GLU A 83 -4.08 -8.38 -10.33
CA GLU A 83 -3.25 -8.69 -9.16
C GLU A 83 -3.57 -7.77 -7.97
N GLY A 84 -3.80 -6.48 -8.23
CA GLY A 84 -4.25 -5.52 -7.21
C GLY A 84 -5.66 -5.80 -6.67
N SER A 85 -6.50 -6.49 -7.43
CA SER A 85 -7.85 -6.90 -7.02
C SER A 85 -8.18 -8.30 -7.55
N VAL A 86 -7.69 -9.33 -6.87
CA VAL A 86 -7.77 -10.72 -7.36
C VAL A 86 -9.21 -11.24 -7.38
N ASN A 87 -9.73 -11.47 -8.58
CA ASN A 87 -11.04 -12.11 -8.78
C ASN A 87 -11.09 -12.97 -10.05
N CYS A 88 -12.10 -13.85 -10.13
CA CYS A 88 -12.41 -14.55 -11.37
C CYS A 88 -13.09 -13.62 -12.38
N ALA A 89 -12.81 -13.84 -13.66
CA ALA A 89 -13.47 -13.08 -14.73
C ALA A 89 -14.99 -13.32 -14.80
N ASP A 90 -15.45 -14.41 -14.21
CA ASP A 90 -16.85 -14.75 -14.05
C ASP A 90 -17.13 -15.16 -12.60
N SER A 91 -18.09 -14.48 -11.96
CA SER A 91 -18.45 -14.73 -10.56
C SER A 91 -19.03 -16.12 -10.33
N SER A 92 -19.39 -16.86 -11.38
CA SER A 92 -19.86 -18.24 -11.27
C SER A 92 -18.73 -19.25 -11.06
N TRP A 93 -17.46 -18.83 -11.10
CA TRP A 93 -16.28 -19.67 -10.88
C TRP A 93 -15.68 -19.44 -9.49
N SER A 94 -15.01 -20.47 -8.98
CA SER A 94 -14.28 -20.41 -7.72
C SER A 94 -12.84 -19.99 -7.98
N LEU A 95 -12.35 -19.03 -7.21
CA LEU A 95 -10.98 -18.55 -7.28
C LEU A 95 -10.08 -19.40 -6.40
N TRP A 96 -8.96 -19.84 -6.96
CA TRP A 96 -7.93 -20.60 -6.30
C TRP A 96 -6.59 -19.87 -6.39
N LYS A 97 -5.80 -19.99 -5.33
CA LYS A 97 -4.42 -19.51 -5.24
C LYS A 97 -3.47 -20.70 -5.38
N GLY A 98 -2.77 -20.75 -6.50
CA GLY A 98 -1.94 -21.86 -6.94
C GLY A 98 -0.44 -21.66 -6.66
N PHE A 99 0.39 -22.15 -7.58
CA PHE A 99 1.84 -22.07 -7.49
C PHE A 99 2.33 -20.61 -7.45
N GLN A 100 3.32 -20.32 -6.61
CA GLN A 100 3.87 -18.97 -6.40
C GLN A 100 2.85 -17.89 -6.01
N GLY A 101 1.66 -18.29 -5.56
CA GLY A 101 0.60 -17.36 -5.15
C GLY A 101 -0.28 -16.85 -6.30
N ASN A 102 -0.07 -17.35 -7.52
CA ASN A 102 -0.83 -16.94 -8.71
C ASN A 102 -2.29 -17.40 -8.64
N GLY A 103 -3.21 -16.52 -9.04
CA GLY A 103 -4.64 -16.79 -9.05
C GLY A 103 -5.07 -17.56 -10.30
N PHE A 104 -6.01 -18.50 -10.15
CA PHE A 104 -6.69 -19.14 -11.28
C PHE A 104 -8.11 -19.56 -10.90
N CYS A 105 -8.98 -19.73 -11.89
CA CYS A 105 -10.38 -20.03 -11.64
C CYS A 105 -10.75 -21.45 -12.04
N CYS A 106 -11.63 -22.08 -11.25
CA CYS A 106 -12.23 -23.38 -11.55
C CYS A 106 -13.76 -23.29 -11.51
N GLU A 107 -14.44 -24.12 -12.30
CA GLU A 107 -15.88 -24.28 -12.15
C GLU A 107 -16.20 -24.80 -10.74
N VAL A 108 -17.33 -24.37 -10.18
CA VAL A 108 -17.76 -24.82 -8.84
C VAL A 108 -17.85 -26.35 -8.83
N GLY A 109 -17.35 -26.98 -7.76
CA GLY A 109 -17.31 -28.43 -7.62
C GLY A 109 -16.02 -29.10 -8.10
N LEU A 110 -15.14 -28.37 -8.80
CA LEU A 110 -13.78 -28.81 -9.07
C LEU A 110 -12.80 -28.30 -8.00
N VAL A 111 -11.70 -29.01 -7.84
CA VAL A 111 -10.61 -28.69 -6.91
C VAL A 111 -9.44 -28.12 -7.71
N GLY A 112 -8.95 -26.96 -7.30
CA GLY A 112 -7.71 -26.40 -7.84
C GLY A 112 -6.50 -27.18 -7.31
N VAL A 113 -5.61 -27.59 -8.20
CA VAL A 113 -4.34 -28.25 -7.86
C VAL A 113 -3.20 -27.63 -8.66
N TYR A 114 -1.99 -27.70 -8.13
CA TYR A 114 -0.79 -27.28 -8.84
C TYR A 114 0.36 -28.28 -8.60
N ASP A 115 1.35 -28.25 -9.49
CA ASP A 115 2.61 -28.96 -9.36
C ASP A 115 3.74 -27.93 -9.44
N SER A 116 4.70 -28.03 -8.52
CA SER A 116 5.95 -27.25 -8.51
C SER A 116 6.83 -27.43 -9.76
N SER A 117 6.55 -28.42 -10.60
CA SER A 117 7.25 -28.66 -11.87
C SER A 117 6.47 -28.19 -13.12
N GLY A 118 5.24 -27.70 -12.95
CA GLY A 118 4.36 -27.27 -14.03
C GLY A 118 4.54 -25.80 -14.42
N SER A 119 4.18 -25.46 -15.66
CA SER A 119 4.33 -24.10 -16.23
C SER A 119 3.04 -23.27 -16.22
N VAL A 120 2.09 -23.57 -15.31
CA VAL A 120 0.81 -22.85 -15.19
C VAL A 120 0.41 -22.79 -13.71
N ALA A 121 -0.23 -21.69 -13.30
CA ALA A 121 -0.51 -21.37 -11.89
C ALA A 121 -1.29 -22.46 -11.18
N GLY A 122 -2.17 -23.16 -11.91
CA GLY A 122 -2.86 -24.34 -11.43
C GLY A 122 -3.81 -24.92 -12.48
N THR A 123 -4.36 -26.09 -12.17
CA THR A 123 -5.32 -26.81 -13.01
C THR A 123 -6.51 -27.26 -12.17
N CYS A 124 -7.66 -27.46 -12.82
CA CYS A 124 -8.88 -27.88 -12.15
C CYS A 124 -9.11 -29.39 -12.35
N VAL A 125 -9.26 -30.12 -11.25
CA VAL A 125 -9.49 -31.57 -11.26
C VAL A 125 -10.73 -31.93 -10.44
N ALA A 126 -11.32 -33.10 -10.69
CA ALA A 126 -12.36 -33.62 -9.81
C ALA A 126 -11.77 -33.97 -8.43
N SER A 127 -12.56 -33.84 -7.36
CA SER A 127 -12.09 -34.08 -5.99
C SER A 127 -11.53 -35.49 -5.77
N GLU A 128 -12.00 -36.48 -6.53
CA GLU A 128 -11.51 -37.87 -6.50
C GLU A 128 -10.22 -38.10 -7.29
N SER A 129 -9.81 -37.14 -8.13
CA SER A 129 -8.63 -37.22 -8.99
C SER A 129 -7.48 -36.31 -8.55
N VAL A 130 -7.54 -35.75 -7.33
CA VAL A 130 -6.47 -34.90 -6.76
C VAL A 130 -5.14 -35.64 -6.66
N GLY A 131 -5.14 -36.98 -6.52
CA GLY A 131 -3.94 -37.80 -6.65
C GLY A 131 -2.81 -37.40 -5.70
N SER A 132 -1.59 -37.27 -6.24
CA SER A 132 -0.38 -36.80 -5.53
C SER A 132 -0.07 -35.32 -5.75
N SER A 133 -0.98 -34.56 -6.37
CA SER A 133 -0.78 -33.13 -6.67
C SER A 133 -0.98 -32.27 -5.43
N THR A 134 -0.31 -31.12 -5.37
CA THR A 134 -0.50 -30.15 -4.28
C THR A 134 -1.82 -29.42 -4.46
N THR A 135 -2.67 -29.43 -3.44
CA THR A 135 -3.95 -28.71 -3.49
C THR A 135 -3.72 -27.20 -3.39
N ALA A 136 -4.30 -26.45 -4.32
CA ALA A 136 -4.32 -24.98 -4.28
C ALA A 136 -5.19 -24.48 -3.12
N VAL A 137 -4.96 -23.24 -2.66
CA VAL A 137 -5.79 -22.64 -1.60
C VAL A 137 -7.04 -22.06 -2.24
N LEU A 138 -8.23 -22.49 -1.78
CA LEU A 138 -9.50 -21.90 -2.22
C LEU A 138 -9.63 -20.50 -1.62
N MET A 139 -9.71 -19.48 -2.46
CA MET A 139 -9.83 -18.09 -2.04
C MET A 139 -11.30 -17.68 -1.93
N THR A 140 -12.08 -17.94 -2.99
CA THR A 140 -13.51 -17.64 -3.00
C THR A 140 -14.28 -18.73 -3.74
N THR A 141 -15.50 -19.02 -3.27
CA THR A 141 -16.39 -19.98 -3.93
C THR A 141 -17.28 -19.25 -4.93
N GLY A 142 -17.35 -19.75 -6.16
CA GLY A 142 -18.19 -19.18 -7.20
C GLY A 142 -19.69 -19.39 -6.95
N THR A 143 -20.51 -18.59 -7.61
CA THR A 143 -21.98 -18.66 -7.52
C THR A 143 -22.62 -19.69 -8.46
N GLY A 144 -21.80 -20.37 -9.27
CA GLY A 144 -22.23 -21.40 -10.21
C GLY A 144 -22.72 -22.69 -9.55
N SER A 145 -23.45 -23.50 -10.30
CA SER A 145 -23.83 -24.85 -9.87
C SER A 145 -22.63 -25.79 -9.95
N ALA A 146 -22.48 -26.69 -8.97
CA ALA A 146 -21.42 -27.67 -8.96
C ALA A 146 -21.46 -28.57 -10.22
N VAL A 147 -20.33 -28.67 -10.93
CA VAL A 147 -20.21 -29.49 -12.12
C VAL A 147 -20.06 -30.96 -11.71
N THR A 148 -20.97 -31.81 -12.19
CA THR A 148 -20.93 -33.25 -11.92
C THR A 148 -20.12 -33.93 -13.03
N SER A 149 -18.82 -34.14 -12.82
CA SER A 149 -17.97 -34.83 -13.80
C SER A 149 -18.12 -36.35 -13.70
N THR A 150 -18.67 -36.97 -14.74
CA THR A 150 -18.62 -38.44 -14.92
C THR A 150 -17.24 -38.81 -15.47
N ALA A 151 -16.38 -39.41 -14.65
CA ALA A 151 -15.04 -39.83 -15.07
C ALA A 151 -15.08 -40.84 -16.24
N THR A 152 -14.45 -40.50 -17.36
CA THR A 152 -14.18 -41.44 -18.46
C THR A 152 -12.72 -41.86 -18.39
N THR A 153 -12.48 -43.10 -17.95
CA THR A 153 -11.16 -43.71 -17.81
C THR A 153 -10.55 -43.98 -19.19
N THR A 154 -9.38 -43.41 -19.48
CA THR A 154 -8.50 -43.89 -20.55
C THR A 154 -7.16 -44.32 -19.97
N THR A 155 -6.96 -45.62 -19.98
CA THR A 155 -5.79 -46.36 -19.51
C THR A 155 -4.61 -46.18 -20.48
N SER A 156 -3.43 -45.85 -19.98
CA SER A 156 -2.17 -46.21 -20.66
C SER A 156 -1.14 -46.69 -19.64
N THR A 157 -0.56 -47.85 -19.94
CA THR A 157 0.35 -48.64 -19.13
C THR A 157 1.78 -48.48 -19.64
N THR A 158 2.78 -48.42 -18.75
CA THR A 158 4.10 -49.12 -18.77
C THR A 158 5.07 -48.47 -17.75
N LYS A 159 5.37 -49.14 -16.64
CA LYS A 159 6.53 -50.02 -16.31
C LYS A 159 7.78 -49.27 -15.77
N PRO A 160 8.24 -49.56 -14.53
CA PRO A 160 9.34 -48.83 -13.86
C PRO A 160 10.72 -49.41 -14.18
N THR A 161 11.75 -48.54 -14.16
CA THR A 161 13.17 -48.91 -14.16
C THR A 161 13.84 -48.34 -12.91
N THR A 162 14.42 -49.26 -12.13
CA THR A 162 15.23 -49.05 -10.93
C THR A 162 16.62 -48.51 -11.27
N THR A 163 17.19 -47.59 -10.48
CA THR A 163 18.63 -47.63 -10.16
C THR A 163 18.90 -47.09 -8.75
N THR A 164 19.51 -47.95 -7.95
CA THR A 164 20.22 -47.77 -6.66
C THR A 164 21.37 -46.74 -6.84
N THR A 165 21.98 -46.08 -5.85
CA THR A 165 22.75 -46.67 -4.75
C THR A 165 23.36 -45.60 -3.81
N THR A 166 23.48 -45.98 -2.53
CA THR A 166 24.57 -45.72 -1.55
C THR A 166 24.71 -44.38 -0.82
N THR A 167 24.19 -44.43 0.42
CA THR A 167 24.69 -43.82 1.66
C THR A 167 26.08 -44.33 2.09
N GLY A 168 26.88 -43.45 2.71
CA GLY A 168 28.06 -43.79 3.51
C GLY A 168 28.58 -42.57 4.31
N PRO A 169 28.87 -42.67 5.63
CA PRO A 169 28.93 -41.48 6.51
C PRO A 169 30.33 -41.19 7.16
N THR A 170 30.41 -40.00 7.76
CA THR A 170 31.19 -39.56 8.95
C THR A 170 32.73 -39.50 8.89
N THR A 171 33.33 -38.33 9.18
CA THR A 171 34.15 -38.11 10.41
C THR A 171 34.63 -36.67 10.61
N THR A 172 34.58 -36.27 11.88
CA THR A 172 35.01 -35.02 12.50
C THR A 172 36.53 -34.95 12.68
N THR A 173 37.14 -33.76 12.63
CA THR A 173 38.39 -33.48 13.35
C THR A 173 38.54 -31.97 13.64
N THR A 174 38.99 -31.68 14.86
CA THR A 174 39.23 -30.36 15.45
C THR A 174 40.74 -30.08 15.46
N SER A 175 41.20 -28.83 15.22
CA SER A 175 42.26 -28.14 16.00
C SER A 175 42.70 -26.77 15.41
N THR A 176 42.37 -25.71 16.16
CA THR A 176 43.18 -24.56 16.67
C THR A 176 44.37 -23.91 15.94
N THR A 177 44.36 -22.55 16.04
CA THR A 177 45.46 -21.54 16.16
C THR A 177 46.32 -21.23 14.91
N THR A 178 46.63 -19.99 14.49
CA THR A 178 47.15 -18.81 15.23
C THR A 178 47.12 -17.54 14.34
N ALA A 179 47.00 -16.35 14.93
CA ALA A 179 47.21 -15.03 14.30
C ALA A 179 48.71 -14.75 13.97
N PRO A 180 49.01 -13.68 13.20
CA PRO A 180 49.60 -12.51 13.85
C PRO A 180 49.20 -11.13 13.26
N THR A 181 49.33 -10.13 14.13
CA THR A 181 49.30 -8.67 13.93
C THR A 181 50.59 -8.16 13.27
N THR A 182 50.56 -7.05 12.51
CA THR A 182 51.17 -5.72 12.84
C THR A 182 51.37 -4.83 11.60
N SER A 183 50.93 -3.60 11.79
CA SER A 183 51.08 -2.28 11.13
C SER A 183 52.27 -1.96 10.21
N THR A 184 52.05 -1.08 9.23
CA THR A 184 53.06 -0.11 8.77
C THR A 184 52.40 1.21 8.33
N THR A 185 52.98 2.31 8.80
CA THR A 185 52.57 3.71 8.63
C THR A 185 53.27 4.33 7.42
N THR A 186 52.57 5.13 6.61
CA THR A 186 53.22 6.08 5.69
C THR A 186 52.40 7.36 5.58
N THR A 187 53.02 8.46 6.02
CA THR A 187 52.60 9.85 5.89
C THR A 187 52.84 10.40 4.48
N THR A 188 51.84 11.03 3.88
CA THR A 188 52.03 12.02 2.81
C THR A 188 51.04 13.16 3.01
N SER A 189 51.56 14.37 3.19
CA SER A 189 50.79 15.61 3.21
C SER A 189 50.36 15.99 1.79
N SER A 190 49.08 16.25 1.59
CA SER A 190 48.57 17.03 0.45
C SER A 190 47.45 17.93 0.94
N THR A 191 47.64 19.22 0.69
CA THR A 191 46.73 20.33 0.98
C THR A 191 45.41 20.14 0.23
N THR A 192 44.31 19.92 0.95
CA THR A 192 42.95 19.92 0.39
C THR A 192 42.15 21.06 0.98
N THR A 193 41.67 21.91 0.08
CA THR A 193 40.60 22.87 0.29
C THR A 193 39.40 22.12 0.85
N SER A 194 38.99 22.43 2.07
CA SER A 194 37.83 21.83 2.71
C SER A 194 36.54 22.41 2.11
N THR A 195 36.03 21.81 1.04
CA THR A 195 34.59 21.73 0.85
C THR A 195 34.07 20.75 1.89
N SER A 196 33.28 21.26 2.84
CA SER A 196 32.55 20.43 3.79
C SER A 196 31.53 19.61 3.02
N THR A 197 31.88 18.40 2.63
CA THR A 197 30.91 17.34 2.43
C THR A 197 30.31 17.07 3.80
N ALA A 198 29.14 17.66 4.06
CA ALA A 198 28.27 17.18 5.12
C ALA A 198 28.08 15.68 4.86
N SER A 199 28.50 14.85 5.80
CA SER A 199 28.14 13.43 5.79
C SER A 199 26.62 13.39 5.74
N ALA A 200 26.05 12.94 4.62
CA ALA A 200 24.61 12.77 4.51
C ALA A 200 24.14 11.94 5.72
N SER A 201 23.10 12.41 6.40
CA SER A 201 22.46 11.66 7.47
C SER A 201 22.06 10.29 6.92
N THR A 202 22.51 9.20 7.53
CA THR A 202 22.13 7.82 7.18
C THR A 202 20.71 7.48 7.66
N ARG A 203 19.84 8.51 7.79
CA ARG A 203 18.47 8.48 8.34
C ARG A 203 17.62 9.58 7.69
N GLY A 204 17.58 9.60 6.36
CA GLY A 204 16.73 10.54 5.63
C GLY A 204 15.26 10.17 5.81
N VAL A 205 14.41 11.17 6.05
CA VAL A 205 12.95 11.00 6.00
C VAL A 205 12.38 11.82 4.86
N PHE A 206 11.74 11.13 3.92
CA PHE A 206 11.16 11.73 2.73
C PHE A 206 9.64 11.65 2.77
N ALA A 207 8.95 12.51 2.04
CA ALA A 207 7.54 12.31 1.72
C ALA A 207 7.41 11.95 0.23
N HIS A 208 6.62 10.94 -0.07
CA HIS A 208 6.27 10.62 -1.45
C HIS A 208 5.38 11.73 -2.02
N TYR A 209 5.69 12.21 -3.21
CA TYR A 209 5.01 13.35 -3.81
C TYR A 209 4.49 12.97 -5.20
N MET A 210 3.18 12.98 -5.36
CA MET A 210 2.52 12.75 -6.65
C MET A 210 2.71 13.98 -7.53
N VAL A 211 3.58 13.88 -8.54
CA VAL A 211 3.83 14.99 -9.46
C VAL A 211 2.60 15.19 -10.34
N GLY A 212 2.00 16.36 -10.21
CA GLY A 212 0.80 16.79 -10.92
C GLY A 212 0.89 18.26 -11.29
N SER A 213 -0.06 18.73 -12.09
CA SER A 213 -0.13 20.15 -12.46
C SER A 213 -0.18 21.05 -11.22
N MET A 214 0.65 22.08 -11.17
CA MET A 214 0.69 23.05 -10.07
C MET A 214 1.30 24.39 -10.51
N THR A 215 1.27 25.38 -9.63
CA THR A 215 1.96 26.66 -9.78
C THR A 215 3.27 26.72 -8.98
N ALA A 216 4.14 27.66 -9.34
CA ALA A 216 5.39 27.87 -8.61
C ALA A 216 5.17 28.30 -7.14
N ALA A 217 4.08 29.05 -6.85
CA ALA A 217 3.77 29.48 -5.50
C ALA A 217 3.34 28.30 -4.61
N GLU A 218 2.60 27.36 -5.17
CA GLU A 218 2.18 26.13 -4.51
C GLU A 218 3.36 25.23 -4.20
N ALA A 219 4.29 25.07 -5.14
CA ALA A 219 5.55 24.35 -4.91
C ALA A 219 6.36 24.97 -3.76
N VAL A 220 6.40 26.31 -3.65
CA VAL A 220 7.03 27.02 -2.52
C VAL A 220 6.31 26.74 -1.20
N THR A 221 4.97 26.67 -1.20
CA THR A 221 4.18 26.31 -0.02
C THR A 221 4.52 24.89 0.42
N ASP A 222 4.43 23.91 -0.48
CA ASP A 222 4.70 22.49 -0.17
C ASP A 222 6.10 22.28 0.38
N VAL A 223 7.13 22.87 -0.26
CA VAL A 223 8.52 22.75 0.21
C VAL A 223 8.71 23.38 1.58
N ASN A 224 8.15 24.58 1.82
CA ASN A 224 8.30 25.24 3.13
C ASN A 224 7.59 24.48 4.25
N ASP A 225 6.39 23.97 3.99
CA ASP A 225 5.62 23.22 4.97
C ASP A 225 6.28 21.86 5.26
N ALA A 226 6.85 21.19 4.26
CA ALA A 226 7.61 19.96 4.45
C ALA A 226 8.90 20.20 5.25
N ILE A 227 9.64 21.29 4.97
CA ILE A 227 10.79 21.72 5.79
C ILE A 227 10.35 21.98 7.23
N ALA A 228 9.25 22.71 7.44
CA ALA A 228 8.73 23.01 8.76
C ALA A 228 8.30 21.74 9.52
N ALA A 229 7.84 20.73 8.80
CA ALA A 229 7.49 19.43 9.37
C ALA A 229 8.70 18.51 9.64
N GLY A 230 9.91 18.89 9.20
CA GLY A 230 11.17 18.18 9.48
C GLY A 230 11.62 17.20 8.39
N PHE A 231 10.89 17.11 7.27
CA PHE A 231 11.26 16.25 6.14
C PHE A 231 12.60 16.68 5.52
N ASP A 232 13.40 15.70 5.10
CA ASP A 232 14.65 15.94 4.38
C ASP A 232 14.42 16.16 2.88
N GLY A 233 13.29 15.69 2.35
CA GLY A 233 13.00 15.84 0.94
C GLY A 233 11.70 15.21 0.44
N PHE A 234 11.48 15.34 -0.87
CA PHE A 234 10.42 14.63 -1.58
C PHE A 234 10.96 13.53 -2.50
N ALA A 235 10.28 12.39 -2.50
CA ALA A 235 10.38 11.36 -3.53
C ALA A 235 9.35 11.72 -4.63
N LEU A 236 9.81 12.33 -5.72
CA LEU A 236 8.96 12.88 -6.77
C LEU A 236 8.47 11.77 -7.71
N ASN A 237 7.26 11.26 -7.45
CA ASN A 237 6.59 10.26 -8.26
C ASN A 237 6.17 10.86 -9.60
N THR A 238 6.80 10.39 -10.68
CA THR A 238 6.49 10.84 -12.03
C THR A 238 6.07 9.67 -12.92
N HIS A 239 4.87 9.78 -13.48
CA HIS A 239 4.27 8.78 -14.36
C HIS A 239 4.38 9.13 -15.86
N THR A 240 5.10 10.21 -16.19
CA THR A 240 5.43 10.57 -17.57
C THR A 240 6.81 11.21 -17.66
N ILE A 241 7.52 10.90 -18.74
CA ILE A 241 8.81 11.50 -19.09
C ILE A 241 8.74 12.21 -20.45
N SER A 242 7.55 12.35 -21.02
CA SER A 242 7.37 12.96 -22.33
C SER A 242 7.59 14.46 -22.27
N SER A 243 8.39 14.98 -23.21
CA SER A 243 8.56 16.43 -23.40
C SER A 243 7.28 17.18 -23.80
N SER A 244 6.22 16.47 -24.24
CA SER A 244 4.91 17.08 -24.51
C SER A 244 4.14 17.41 -23.23
N ASP A 245 4.44 16.71 -22.13
CA ASP A 245 3.68 16.76 -20.90
C ASP A 245 4.25 17.86 -20.01
N THR A 246 4.21 19.08 -20.53
CA THR A 246 4.84 20.26 -19.92
C THR A 246 4.32 20.54 -18.51
N TRP A 247 3.13 20.09 -18.15
CA TRP A 247 2.61 20.18 -16.79
C TRP A 247 3.49 19.42 -15.79
N ASN A 248 4.01 18.25 -16.15
CA ASN A 248 4.87 17.42 -15.31
C ASN A 248 6.25 18.05 -15.16
N THR A 249 6.87 18.44 -16.28
CA THR A 249 8.20 19.07 -16.24
C THR A 249 8.17 20.43 -15.54
N ASN A 250 7.10 21.21 -15.70
CA ASN A 250 6.93 22.48 -14.99
C ASN A 250 6.81 22.23 -13.47
N ALA A 251 6.00 21.26 -13.03
CA ALA A 251 5.87 20.93 -11.61
C ALA A 251 7.20 20.50 -11.00
N LEU A 252 7.94 19.61 -11.68
CA LEU A 252 9.29 19.22 -11.27
C LEU A 252 10.22 20.43 -11.16
N ASP A 253 10.27 21.28 -12.20
CA ASP A 253 11.11 22.49 -12.19
C ASP A 253 10.73 23.46 -11.06
N TYR A 254 9.43 23.66 -10.78
CA TYR A 254 8.96 24.50 -9.69
C TYR A 254 9.36 23.96 -8.32
N LEU A 255 9.26 22.65 -8.10
CA LEU A 255 9.69 22.02 -6.84
C LEU A 255 11.20 22.13 -6.65
N PHE A 256 11.99 21.87 -7.70
CA PHE A 256 13.46 22.06 -7.64
C PHE A 256 13.86 23.53 -7.44
N GLU A 257 13.14 24.48 -8.03
CA GLU A 257 13.37 25.91 -7.81
C GLU A 257 13.00 26.33 -6.38
N ALA A 258 11.88 25.83 -5.84
CA ALA A 258 11.46 26.08 -4.47
C ALA A 258 12.44 25.53 -3.43
N ALA A 259 13.05 24.37 -3.69
CA ALA A 259 14.04 23.74 -2.80
C ALA A 259 15.46 24.33 -2.94
N ALA A 260 15.76 25.04 -4.03
CA ALA A 260 17.10 25.60 -4.27
C ALA A 260 17.51 26.61 -3.18
N GLY A 261 18.76 26.55 -2.73
CA GLY A 261 19.26 27.38 -1.63
C GLY A 261 18.80 26.94 -0.22
N THR A 262 18.10 25.81 -0.10
CA THR A 262 17.74 25.19 1.18
C THR A 262 18.47 23.85 1.37
N ASP A 263 18.35 23.28 2.58
CA ASP A 263 18.82 21.92 2.86
C ASP A 263 17.82 20.84 2.41
N PHE A 264 16.61 21.21 1.99
CA PHE A 264 15.61 20.28 1.48
C PHE A 264 16.04 19.71 0.13
N LYS A 265 15.87 18.41 -0.05
CA LYS A 265 16.32 17.69 -1.24
C LYS A 265 15.19 17.02 -1.98
N LEU A 266 15.43 16.67 -3.23
CA LEU A 266 14.45 16.02 -4.09
C LEU A 266 15.14 14.91 -4.87
N PHE A 267 14.45 13.79 -5.08
CA PHE A 267 14.88 12.78 -6.03
C PHE A 267 13.69 12.27 -6.84
N ILE A 268 13.98 11.67 -7.99
CA ILE A 268 12.94 11.14 -8.87
C ILE A 268 12.58 9.72 -8.43
N SER A 269 11.27 9.49 -8.27
CA SER A 269 10.65 8.17 -8.17
C SER A 269 9.91 7.90 -9.48
N PHE A 270 10.41 7.01 -10.33
CA PHE A 270 9.70 6.69 -11.58
C PHE A 270 8.53 5.75 -11.32
N ASP A 271 7.33 6.13 -11.76
CA ASP A 271 6.18 5.23 -11.69
C ASP A 271 6.16 4.32 -12.92
N MET A 272 6.72 3.13 -12.75
CA MET A 272 6.87 2.15 -13.83
C MET A 272 5.55 1.46 -14.18
N SER A 273 4.52 1.58 -13.34
CA SER A 273 3.19 1.02 -13.60
C SER A 273 2.51 1.63 -14.83
N TRP A 274 2.98 2.79 -15.28
CA TRP A 274 2.51 3.49 -16.49
C TRP A 274 3.26 3.07 -17.77
N GLY A 275 4.15 2.08 -17.68
CA GLY A 275 4.87 1.55 -18.85
C GLY A 275 5.90 2.54 -19.41
N LEU A 276 6.60 3.26 -18.53
CA LEU A 276 7.69 4.13 -18.93
C LEU A 276 8.80 3.34 -19.64
N ASP A 277 9.32 3.91 -20.73
CA ASP A 277 10.42 3.31 -21.49
C ASP A 277 11.75 3.47 -20.73
N VAL A 278 12.29 2.34 -20.25
CA VAL A 278 13.53 2.25 -19.46
C VAL A 278 14.69 2.96 -20.16
N SER A 279 14.79 2.80 -21.49
CA SER A 279 15.89 3.37 -22.29
C SER A 279 15.87 4.90 -22.36
N SER A 280 14.73 5.52 -22.06
CA SER A 280 14.53 6.97 -22.03
C SER A 280 14.74 7.59 -20.63
N LEU A 281 14.75 6.78 -19.57
CA LEU A 281 14.83 7.26 -18.18
C LEU A 281 16.13 7.98 -17.87
N ALA A 282 17.27 7.45 -18.32
CA ALA A 282 18.59 8.01 -18.01
C ALA A 282 18.73 9.46 -18.52
N GLY A 283 18.25 9.72 -19.74
CA GLY A 283 18.28 11.06 -20.33
C GLY A 283 17.36 12.05 -19.66
N PHE A 284 16.16 11.61 -19.25
CA PHE A 284 15.26 12.43 -18.45
C PHE A 284 15.88 12.77 -17.10
N LEU A 285 16.38 11.76 -16.38
CA LEU A 285 16.95 11.90 -15.04
C LEU A 285 18.15 12.86 -15.00
N ALA A 286 19.02 12.80 -16.01
CA ALA A 286 20.22 13.63 -16.07
C ALA A 286 19.94 15.14 -15.99
N THR A 287 18.76 15.58 -16.46
CA THR A 287 18.35 16.99 -16.38
C THR A 287 18.08 17.47 -14.94
N TYR A 288 17.63 16.56 -14.07
CA TYR A 288 17.30 16.84 -12.68
C TYR A 288 18.46 16.58 -11.73
N VAL A 289 19.29 15.55 -12.00
CA VAL A 289 20.51 15.28 -11.20
C VAL A 289 21.46 16.47 -11.20
N ALA A 290 21.43 17.30 -12.25
CA ALA A 290 22.22 18.52 -12.33
C ALA A 290 21.69 19.69 -11.46
N LYS A 291 20.49 19.57 -10.86
CA LYS A 291 19.89 20.61 -10.03
C LYS A 291 20.51 20.61 -8.62
N GLU A 292 20.67 21.79 -8.04
CA GLU A 292 21.30 21.99 -6.73
C GLU A 292 20.64 21.19 -5.59
N ALA A 293 19.31 21.09 -5.62
CA ALA A 293 18.52 20.41 -4.60
C ALA A 293 18.40 18.90 -4.82
N TYR A 294 19.10 18.29 -5.79
CA TYR A 294 19.02 16.85 -5.99
C TYR A 294 19.64 16.07 -4.82
N TYR A 295 19.01 14.98 -4.40
CA TYR A 295 19.48 14.17 -3.27
C TYR A 295 20.60 13.20 -3.69
N PHE A 296 21.70 13.19 -2.92
CA PHE A 296 22.83 12.30 -3.14
C PHE A 296 23.23 11.57 -1.85
N VAL A 297 23.65 10.32 -1.99
CA VAL A 297 24.28 9.52 -0.93
C VAL A 297 25.70 9.19 -1.37
N ASP A 298 26.70 9.64 -0.61
CA ASP A 298 28.14 9.46 -0.93
C ASP A 298 28.51 9.85 -2.38
N GLY A 299 27.90 10.93 -2.88
CA GLY A 299 28.11 11.44 -4.24
C GLY A 299 27.38 10.67 -5.34
N LYS A 300 26.54 9.69 -4.98
CA LYS A 300 25.71 8.91 -5.91
C LYS A 300 24.28 9.46 -5.92
N ALA A 301 23.69 9.60 -7.10
CA ALA A 301 22.35 10.17 -7.29
C ALA A 301 21.29 9.19 -6.77
N PHE A 302 20.52 9.57 -5.75
CA PHE A 302 19.47 8.71 -5.21
C PHE A 302 18.29 8.63 -6.19
N ILE A 303 17.81 7.42 -6.46
CA ILE A 303 16.73 7.17 -7.42
C ILE A 303 15.84 6.09 -6.83
N SER A 304 14.53 6.25 -6.93
CA SER A 304 13.58 5.18 -6.61
C SER A 304 12.61 4.95 -7.77
N THR A 305 11.75 3.95 -7.61
CA THR A 305 10.63 3.68 -8.50
C THR A 305 9.43 3.26 -7.67
N TYR A 306 8.23 3.47 -8.21
CA TYR A 306 7.06 2.65 -7.90
C TYR A 306 6.98 1.54 -8.95
N THR A 307 7.06 0.28 -8.51
CA THR A 307 7.15 -0.95 -9.32
C THR A 307 8.38 -1.00 -10.25
N GLY A 308 8.48 -2.04 -11.09
CA GLY A 308 9.60 -2.26 -12.01
C GLY A 308 10.35 -3.58 -11.76
N GLY A 309 9.90 -4.39 -10.81
CA GLY A 309 10.42 -5.72 -10.52
C GLY A 309 10.06 -6.78 -11.58
N THR A 310 9.12 -6.46 -12.47
CA THR A 310 8.81 -7.28 -13.66
C THR A 310 9.80 -7.06 -14.82
N ILE A 311 10.53 -5.94 -14.82
CA ILE A 311 11.58 -5.63 -15.80
C ILE A 311 12.85 -6.39 -15.42
N SER A 312 13.55 -6.99 -16.38
CA SER A 312 14.73 -7.81 -16.08
C SER A 312 15.90 -6.98 -15.56
N ASN A 313 16.74 -7.54 -14.68
CA ASN A 313 17.98 -6.88 -14.26
C ASN A 313 18.87 -6.47 -15.45
N SER A 314 18.94 -7.31 -16.50
CA SER A 314 19.73 -6.98 -17.69
C SER A 314 19.19 -5.78 -18.46
N GLU A 315 17.88 -5.56 -18.46
CA GLU A 315 17.28 -4.40 -19.11
C GLU A 315 17.54 -3.14 -18.30
N TRP A 316 17.30 -3.18 -16.98
CA TRP A 316 17.69 -2.08 -16.09
C TRP A 316 19.19 -1.74 -16.19
N ASP A 317 20.07 -2.74 -16.24
CA ASP A 317 21.51 -2.51 -16.34
C ASP A 317 21.90 -1.88 -17.69
N ASN A 318 21.48 -2.47 -18.81
CA ASN A 318 21.86 -2.02 -20.15
C ASN A 318 21.22 -0.70 -20.57
N ASP A 319 19.96 -0.47 -20.18
CA ASP A 319 19.16 0.62 -20.72
C ASP A 319 19.00 1.79 -19.72
N PHE A 320 19.37 1.59 -18.44
CA PHE A 320 19.32 2.66 -17.44
C PHE A 320 20.65 2.88 -16.70
N ILE A 321 21.21 1.87 -16.04
CA ILE A 321 22.41 2.02 -15.20
C ILE A 321 23.66 2.37 -16.03
N ILE A 322 23.96 1.59 -17.08
CA ILE A 322 25.10 1.84 -17.96
C ILE A 322 24.97 3.20 -18.66
N PRO A 323 23.80 3.58 -19.25
CA PRO A 323 23.63 4.91 -19.82
C PRO A 323 23.85 6.06 -18.83
N LEU A 324 23.36 5.96 -17.59
CA LEU A 324 23.63 6.96 -16.56
C LEU A 324 25.13 7.15 -16.33
N GLN A 325 25.87 6.05 -16.19
CA GLN A 325 27.30 6.08 -15.90
C GLN A 325 28.13 6.52 -17.11
N GLU A 326 27.94 5.90 -18.27
CA GLU A 326 28.83 6.08 -19.44
C GLU A 326 28.46 7.29 -20.29
N THR A 327 27.17 7.65 -20.37
CA THR A 327 26.72 8.78 -21.20
C THR A 327 26.60 10.06 -20.40
N TYR A 328 26.11 9.99 -19.16
CA TYR A 328 25.80 11.16 -18.36
C TYR A 328 26.76 11.41 -17.19
N ASP A 329 27.74 10.52 -16.95
CA ASP A 329 28.69 10.60 -15.83
C ASP A 329 27.98 10.66 -14.45
N ILE A 330 26.87 9.93 -14.34
CA ILE A 330 26.05 9.84 -13.13
C ILE A 330 26.20 8.43 -12.54
N THR A 331 26.66 8.36 -11.29
CA THR A 331 26.64 7.10 -10.54
C THR A 331 25.32 6.99 -9.77
N PRO A 332 24.44 6.02 -10.10
CA PRO A 332 23.16 5.87 -9.41
C PRO A 332 23.31 5.24 -8.01
N TYR A 333 22.39 5.61 -7.12
CA TYR A 333 22.09 4.96 -5.85
C TYR A 333 20.62 4.52 -5.91
N PHE A 334 20.41 3.34 -6.50
CA PHE A 334 19.09 2.88 -6.92
C PHE A 334 18.38 2.09 -5.81
N VAL A 335 17.28 2.64 -5.28
CA VAL A 335 16.49 2.12 -4.15
C VAL A 335 15.00 2.04 -4.56
N PRO A 336 14.62 1.09 -5.42
CA PRO A 336 13.26 1.00 -5.95
C PRO A 336 12.28 0.26 -5.02
N ASN A 337 10.99 0.46 -5.27
CA ASN A 337 9.95 -0.48 -4.85
C ASN A 337 9.69 -1.51 -5.94
N PHE A 338 10.30 -2.70 -5.83
CA PHE A 338 10.02 -3.84 -6.68
C PHE A 338 9.02 -4.81 -6.03
N GLY A 339 7.93 -4.27 -5.48
CA GLY A 339 6.84 -5.07 -4.91
C GLY A 339 6.15 -6.00 -5.92
N ASP A 340 6.32 -5.72 -7.22
CA ASP A 340 5.85 -6.51 -8.36
C ASP A 340 6.86 -7.58 -8.82
N TYR A 341 8.02 -7.70 -8.16
CA TYR A 341 8.93 -8.81 -8.40
C TYR A 341 8.31 -10.12 -7.89
N SER A 342 8.33 -11.17 -8.73
CA SER A 342 7.70 -12.46 -8.41
C SER A 342 8.25 -13.18 -7.17
N GLY A 343 9.46 -12.82 -6.72
CA GLY A 343 10.07 -13.36 -5.50
C GLY A 343 9.78 -12.55 -4.22
N TYR A 344 9.13 -11.39 -4.33
CA TYR A 344 8.83 -10.52 -3.19
C TYR A 344 8.22 -11.30 -1.99
N PRO A 345 8.65 -11.01 -0.75
CA PRO A 345 9.48 -9.88 -0.32
C PRO A 345 10.99 -10.11 -0.32
N THR A 346 11.48 -11.30 -0.72
CA THR A 346 12.91 -11.65 -0.59
C THR A 346 13.55 -12.20 -1.88
N GLY A 347 14.88 -12.22 -1.95
CA GLY A 347 15.65 -12.68 -3.11
C GLY A 347 15.80 -11.61 -4.20
N VAL A 348 15.38 -10.37 -3.90
CA VAL A 348 15.44 -9.24 -4.83
C VAL A 348 16.88 -8.86 -5.15
N PHE A 349 17.81 -8.95 -4.19
CA PHE A 349 19.22 -8.58 -4.44
C PHE A 349 19.98 -9.63 -5.26
N ASP A 350 19.56 -10.89 -5.19
CA ASP A 350 20.09 -11.96 -6.05
C ASP A 350 19.59 -11.79 -7.49
N ALA A 351 18.30 -11.43 -7.65
CA ALA A 351 17.71 -11.18 -8.96
C ALA A 351 18.19 -9.86 -9.60
N PHE A 352 18.45 -8.84 -8.77
CA PHE A 352 18.80 -7.48 -9.18
C PHE A 352 20.09 -6.99 -8.48
N PRO A 353 21.27 -7.50 -8.86
CA PRO A 353 22.54 -7.08 -8.26
C PRO A 353 22.92 -5.61 -8.52
N ILE A 354 22.17 -4.90 -9.38
CA ILE A 354 22.36 -3.46 -9.64
C ILE A 354 21.83 -2.56 -8.50
N LEU A 355 21.03 -3.10 -7.58
CA LEU A 355 20.35 -2.30 -6.57
C LEU A 355 21.31 -1.83 -5.47
N SER A 356 21.11 -0.59 -5.03
CA SER A 356 21.79 -0.03 -3.84
C SER A 356 20.92 -0.12 -2.58
N GLY A 357 19.64 -0.46 -2.74
CA GLY A 357 18.70 -0.68 -1.66
C GLY A 357 17.33 -1.10 -2.18
N VAL A 358 16.36 -1.25 -1.28
CA VAL A 358 14.96 -1.52 -1.62
C VAL A 358 13.98 -0.76 -0.74
N PHE A 359 12.79 -0.56 -1.27
CA PHE A 359 11.64 0.07 -0.64
C PHE A 359 10.42 -0.88 -0.74
N THR A 360 9.60 -0.99 0.29
CA THR A 360 8.48 -1.97 0.35
C THR A 360 7.12 -1.29 0.45
N TRP A 361 6.67 -0.54 -0.57
CA TRP A 361 5.44 0.28 -0.54
C TRP A 361 4.24 -0.39 0.14
N GLU A 362 3.90 -1.62 -0.27
CA GLU A 362 2.71 -2.35 0.18
C GLU A 362 2.69 -2.72 1.68
N SER A 363 3.86 -2.71 2.32
CA SER A 363 3.99 -2.98 3.77
C SER A 363 3.52 -1.84 4.67
N ALA A 364 3.16 -0.68 4.10
CA ALA A 364 2.72 0.50 4.86
C ALA A 364 1.39 0.31 5.60
N TRP A 365 0.60 -0.69 5.19
CA TRP A 365 -0.74 -0.95 5.71
C TRP A 365 -0.96 -2.46 5.92
N PRO A 366 -1.95 -2.84 6.73
CA PRO A 366 -2.38 -4.23 6.85
C PRO A 366 -2.74 -4.83 5.49
N TYR A 367 -2.60 -6.15 5.37
CA TYR A 367 -3.05 -6.86 4.17
C TYR A 367 -4.56 -6.68 3.98
N SER A 368 -5.02 -6.73 2.72
CA SER A 368 -6.44 -6.72 2.42
C SER A 368 -7.14 -7.90 3.10
N GLY A 369 -8.28 -7.61 3.73
CA GLY A 369 -8.99 -8.58 4.53
C GLY A 369 -10.33 -8.05 5.04
N ASN A 370 -11.12 -8.96 5.62
CA ASN A 370 -12.48 -8.68 6.08
C ASN A 370 -12.58 -8.58 7.60
N THR A 371 -11.44 -8.45 8.28
CA THR A 371 -11.34 -8.29 9.72
C THR A 371 -10.37 -7.18 10.04
N PRO A 372 -10.62 -6.41 11.12
CA PRO A 372 -9.63 -5.45 11.60
C PRO A 372 -8.33 -6.18 11.96
N GLU A 373 -7.23 -5.74 11.37
CA GLU A 373 -5.88 -6.27 11.62
C GLU A 373 -4.89 -5.13 11.77
N ASN A 374 -3.92 -5.35 12.66
CA ASN A 374 -2.81 -4.43 12.86
C ASN A 374 -1.76 -4.65 11.77
N VAL A 375 -1.05 -3.59 11.41
CA VAL A 375 0.03 -3.69 10.41
C VAL A 375 1.19 -4.50 10.96
N SER A 376 1.77 -5.33 10.10
CA SER A 376 2.93 -6.16 10.43
C SER A 376 4.21 -5.52 9.92
N ASP A 377 5.28 -5.63 10.68
CA ASP A 377 6.64 -5.25 10.29
C ASP A 377 7.46 -6.43 9.74
N THR A 378 6.83 -7.59 9.51
CA THR A 378 7.55 -8.81 9.08
C THR A 378 8.22 -8.63 7.74
N VAL A 379 7.52 -8.05 6.76
CA VAL A 379 8.07 -7.76 5.42
C VAL A 379 9.22 -6.78 5.52
N ASP A 380 9.06 -5.73 6.35
CA ASP A 380 10.10 -4.72 6.56
C ASP A 380 11.35 -5.34 7.19
N ALA A 381 11.18 -6.20 8.21
CA ALA A 381 12.28 -6.88 8.88
C ALA A 381 13.04 -7.84 7.95
N GLU A 382 12.33 -8.58 7.09
CA GLU A 382 12.90 -9.47 6.10
C GLU A 382 13.69 -8.69 5.03
N ALA A 383 13.08 -7.63 4.48
CA ALA A 383 13.72 -6.77 3.48
C ALA A 383 14.95 -6.03 4.03
N LEU A 384 14.86 -5.50 5.27
CA LEU A 384 15.98 -4.88 5.98
C LEU A 384 17.15 -5.86 6.15
N ALA A 385 16.85 -7.07 6.63
CA ALA A 385 17.88 -8.09 6.86
C ALA A 385 18.57 -8.52 5.55
N GLU A 386 17.80 -8.70 4.47
CA GLU A 386 18.35 -9.04 3.16
C GLU A 386 19.20 -7.90 2.59
N ALA A 387 18.69 -6.66 2.64
CA ALA A 387 19.43 -5.49 2.16
C ALA A 387 20.79 -5.35 2.86
N HIS A 388 20.80 -5.43 4.20
CA HIS A 388 22.05 -5.34 4.96
C HIS A 388 23.00 -6.52 4.67
N ALA A 389 22.48 -7.73 4.45
CA ALA A 389 23.28 -8.87 4.03
C ALA A 389 23.93 -8.67 2.66
N ALA A 390 23.27 -7.93 1.75
CA ALA A 390 23.79 -7.55 0.44
C ALA A 390 24.70 -6.29 0.48
N GLY A 391 24.86 -5.63 1.64
CA GLY A 391 25.58 -4.35 1.75
C GLY A 391 24.83 -3.17 1.16
N ALA A 392 23.51 -3.28 1.06
CA ALA A 392 22.56 -2.31 0.55
C ALA A 392 21.73 -1.69 1.67
N VAL A 393 20.91 -0.69 1.36
CA VAL A 393 20.05 0.00 2.34
C VAL A 393 18.58 -0.42 2.22
N TYR A 394 17.82 -0.15 3.28
CA TYR A 394 16.38 -0.34 3.27
C TYR A 394 15.65 0.97 3.61
N MET A 395 14.64 1.29 2.79
CA MET A 395 13.71 2.39 3.01
C MET A 395 12.36 1.82 3.45
N MET A 396 11.87 2.22 4.62
CA MET A 396 10.64 1.71 5.20
C MET A 396 9.48 2.69 4.99
N PRO A 397 8.29 2.26 4.53
CA PRO A 397 7.16 3.17 4.39
C PRO A 397 6.48 3.49 5.74
N LEU A 398 5.96 4.71 5.85
CA LEU A 398 5.07 5.16 6.91
C LEU A 398 3.79 5.74 6.31
N SER A 399 2.62 5.23 6.66
CA SER A 399 1.34 5.79 6.21
C SER A 399 0.27 5.69 7.28
N SER A 400 -0.84 6.40 7.10
CA SER A 400 -2.00 6.36 7.98
C SER A 400 -3.01 5.30 7.58
N PHE A 401 -3.65 5.42 6.42
CA PHE A 401 -4.69 4.51 5.94
C PHE A 401 -4.66 4.47 4.42
N GLN A 402 -5.55 3.74 3.76
CA GLN A 402 -5.88 3.99 2.35
C GLN A 402 -7.38 4.05 2.20
N PHE A 403 -7.86 5.04 1.46
CA PHE A 403 -9.23 5.08 0.99
C PHE A 403 -9.27 5.65 -0.43
N LYS A 404 -9.84 4.88 -1.34
CA LYS A 404 -10.07 5.29 -2.73
C LYS A 404 -11.50 4.99 -3.12
N TYR A 405 -12.09 5.90 -3.89
CA TYR A 405 -13.45 5.76 -4.41
C TYR A 405 -13.58 6.31 -5.83
N LEU A 406 -12.93 5.66 -6.80
CA LEU A 406 -12.93 6.06 -8.22
C LEU A 406 -13.77 5.14 -9.12
N GLY A 407 -14.60 4.28 -8.52
CA GLY A 407 -15.53 3.40 -9.19
C GLY A 407 -15.04 1.95 -9.28
N SER A 408 -15.74 1.16 -10.10
CA SER A 408 -15.61 -0.30 -10.14
C SER A 408 -14.15 -0.78 -10.23
N GLY A 409 -13.72 -1.55 -9.23
CA GLY A 409 -12.36 -2.12 -9.14
C GLY A 409 -11.30 -1.15 -8.59
N GLN A 410 -11.70 0.08 -8.26
CA GLN A 410 -10.87 1.14 -7.70
C GLN A 410 -11.46 1.69 -6.38
N ASP A 411 -12.39 0.96 -5.77
CA ASP A 411 -13.03 1.32 -4.50
C ASP A 411 -12.47 0.40 -3.40
N TRP A 412 -11.66 0.93 -2.49
CA TRP A 412 -11.08 0.14 -1.40
C TRP A 412 -10.82 0.95 -0.14
N TYR A 413 -10.72 0.20 0.96
CA TYR A 413 -10.27 0.68 2.24
C TYR A 413 -9.14 -0.21 2.76
N ARG A 414 -8.09 0.39 3.32
CA ARG A 414 -7.15 -0.30 4.21
C ARG A 414 -7.19 0.43 5.54
N ILE A 415 -7.43 -0.35 6.58
CA ILE A 415 -7.63 0.12 7.95
C ILE A 415 -6.48 1.02 8.42
N GLY A 416 -6.81 2.12 9.08
CA GLY A 416 -5.82 3.09 9.56
C GLY A 416 -6.17 3.77 10.87
N GLU A 417 -7.05 3.13 11.65
CA GLU A 417 -7.49 3.56 12.96
C GLU A 417 -6.33 3.80 13.93
N ASP A 418 -5.34 2.91 14.01
CA ASP A 418 -4.10 3.09 14.80
C ASP A 418 -2.82 2.79 14.02
N ASN A 419 -2.91 2.60 12.70
CA ASN A 419 -1.80 2.21 11.83
C ASN A 419 -0.63 3.21 11.84
N LEU A 420 -0.89 4.52 11.73
CA LEU A 420 0.17 5.55 11.71
C LEU A 420 1.09 5.48 12.94
N PRO A 421 0.60 5.61 14.19
CA PRO A 421 1.45 5.52 15.37
C PRO A 421 2.03 4.10 15.59
N GLN A 422 1.34 3.04 15.13
CA GLN A 422 1.90 1.70 15.18
C GLN A 422 3.14 1.56 14.28
N ARG A 423 3.06 2.04 13.03
CA ARG A 423 4.19 2.08 12.09
C ARG A 423 5.35 2.90 12.63
N MET A 424 5.08 4.04 13.27
CA MET A 424 6.13 4.83 13.95
C MET A 424 6.90 3.98 14.96
N GLY A 425 6.19 3.21 15.80
CA GLY A 425 6.82 2.29 16.76
C GLY A 425 7.66 1.19 16.09
N GLN A 426 7.15 0.60 15.00
CA GLN A 426 7.87 -0.40 14.22
C GLN A 426 9.15 0.16 13.58
N ILE A 427 9.10 1.37 13.03
CA ILE A 427 10.27 2.07 12.49
C ILE A 427 11.31 2.33 13.57
N LEU A 428 10.89 2.79 14.76
CA LEU A 428 11.82 2.99 15.87
C LEU A 428 12.43 1.66 16.35
N ASN A 429 11.71 0.54 16.28
CA ASN A 429 12.27 -0.76 16.65
C ASN A 429 13.24 -1.31 15.59
N LEU A 430 12.84 -1.31 14.31
CA LEU A 430 13.63 -1.88 13.22
C LEU A 430 14.83 -1.01 12.83
N GLN A 431 14.74 0.31 13.00
CA GLN A 431 15.80 1.27 12.65
C GLN A 431 16.24 1.16 11.18
N PRO A 432 15.32 1.33 10.20
CA PRO A 432 15.67 1.33 8.78
C PRO A 432 16.64 2.47 8.44
N ASP A 433 17.33 2.38 7.31
CA ASP A 433 18.28 3.42 6.83
C ASP A 433 17.55 4.69 6.35
N PHE A 434 16.36 4.53 5.78
CA PHE A 434 15.52 5.63 5.32
C PHE A 434 14.05 5.37 5.67
N VAL A 435 13.27 6.44 5.74
CA VAL A 435 11.81 6.37 5.89
C VAL A 435 11.17 7.18 4.77
N GLU A 436 10.13 6.64 4.14
CA GLU A 436 9.29 7.36 3.19
C GLU A 436 7.85 7.45 3.71
N VAL A 437 7.37 8.66 3.96
CA VAL A 437 5.98 8.92 4.35
C VAL A 437 5.10 8.93 3.12
N LEU A 438 4.09 8.05 3.13
CA LEU A 438 3.10 7.89 2.08
C LEU A 438 1.80 8.56 2.54
N THR A 439 1.47 9.75 2.05
CA THR A 439 2.21 10.58 1.06
C THR A 439 2.14 12.07 1.44
N TRP A 440 2.80 12.97 0.71
CA TRP A 440 2.58 14.41 0.87
C TRP A 440 1.21 14.84 0.34
N ASN A 441 0.81 14.39 -0.86
CA ASN A 441 -0.32 14.98 -1.60
C ASN A 441 -1.19 13.99 -2.40
N ASP A 442 -1.12 12.69 -2.16
CA ASP A 442 -1.99 11.73 -2.86
C ASP A 442 -3.44 11.77 -2.35
N ALA A 443 -4.21 12.71 -2.89
CA ALA A 443 -5.66 12.82 -2.66
C ALA A 443 -6.44 11.63 -3.22
N GLY A 444 -5.91 10.96 -4.25
CA GLY A 444 -6.57 9.81 -4.90
C GLY A 444 -6.62 8.58 -4.00
N GLU A 445 -5.72 8.45 -3.04
CA GLU A 445 -5.73 7.35 -2.05
C GLU A 445 -5.96 7.82 -0.60
N SER A 446 -6.25 9.11 -0.44
CA SER A 446 -6.62 9.79 0.81
C SER A 446 -5.57 9.76 1.92
N HIS A 447 -4.35 9.27 1.71
CA HIS A 447 -3.34 9.11 2.77
C HIS A 447 -2.28 10.21 2.83
N TYR A 448 -2.55 11.31 2.15
CA TYR A 448 -1.72 12.50 2.16
C TYR A 448 -1.63 13.14 3.55
N VAL A 449 -0.51 13.80 3.86
CA VAL A 449 -0.26 14.51 5.14
C VAL A 449 0.01 16.01 4.95
N GLY A 450 0.17 16.46 3.70
CA GLY A 450 0.38 17.84 3.29
C GLY A 450 -0.82 18.39 2.51
N ASP A 451 -0.56 19.36 1.63
CA ASP A 451 -1.57 19.91 0.73
C ASP A 451 -1.58 19.16 -0.61
N PHE A 452 -2.77 19.09 -1.22
CA PHE A 452 -2.93 18.76 -2.64
C PHE A 452 -3.64 19.93 -3.34
N TRP A 453 -3.31 20.15 -4.60
CA TRP A 453 -3.80 21.31 -5.36
C TRP A 453 -4.92 20.92 -6.31
N ALA A 454 -5.85 21.83 -6.54
CA ALA A 454 -7.02 21.57 -7.39
C ALA A 454 -6.63 21.18 -8.82
N GLU A 455 -5.53 21.73 -9.32
CA GLU A 455 -4.93 21.45 -10.62
C GLU A 455 -4.39 20.01 -10.71
N GLN A 456 -3.93 19.42 -9.60
CA GLN A 456 -3.39 18.06 -9.56
C GLN A 456 -4.49 17.02 -9.77
N ILE A 457 -5.67 17.26 -9.19
CA ILE A 457 -6.83 16.37 -9.29
C ILE A 457 -7.84 16.80 -10.38
N ALA A 458 -7.49 17.80 -11.19
CA ALA A 458 -8.41 18.36 -12.17
C ALA A 458 -8.79 17.31 -13.23
N GLY A 459 -10.09 17.10 -13.41
CA GLY A 459 -10.62 16.16 -14.41
C GLY A 459 -10.73 14.71 -13.91
N THR A 460 -10.45 14.45 -12.64
CA THR A 460 -10.72 13.18 -11.94
C THR A 460 -11.97 13.32 -11.06
N ASP A 461 -12.41 12.21 -10.45
CA ASP A 461 -13.46 12.19 -9.43
C ASP A 461 -12.90 12.28 -7.99
N GLU A 462 -11.60 12.51 -7.83
CA GLU A 462 -10.91 12.50 -6.53
C GLU A 462 -11.45 13.59 -5.59
N GLY A 463 -11.72 14.79 -6.13
CA GLY A 463 -12.31 15.89 -5.38
C GLY A 463 -13.67 15.54 -4.75
N ALA A 464 -14.41 14.55 -5.27
CA ALA A 464 -15.69 14.15 -4.72
C ALA A 464 -15.61 13.53 -3.31
N TYR A 465 -14.43 13.05 -2.91
CA TYR A 465 -14.18 12.55 -1.55
C TYR A 465 -13.00 13.20 -0.83
N ALA A 466 -12.08 13.85 -1.55
CA ALA A 466 -10.94 14.55 -0.96
C ALA A 466 -11.26 16.01 -0.59
N ASP A 467 -12.12 16.72 -1.35
CA ASP A 467 -12.33 18.15 -1.13
C ASP A 467 -12.89 18.46 0.26
N GLY A 468 -12.24 19.42 0.91
CA GLY A 468 -12.59 19.88 2.25
C GLY A 468 -12.13 18.98 3.38
N PHE A 469 -11.43 17.87 3.10
CA PHE A 469 -10.65 17.15 4.09
C PHE A 469 -9.24 17.75 4.15
N ASP A 470 -8.74 17.97 5.37
CA ASP A 470 -7.39 18.45 5.63
C ASP A 470 -6.72 17.44 6.57
N HIS A 471 -5.61 16.87 6.12
CA HIS A 471 -4.89 15.82 6.85
C HIS A 471 -3.65 16.34 7.59
N LYS A 472 -3.36 17.65 7.53
CA LYS A 472 -2.18 18.25 8.19
C LYS A 472 -2.19 18.11 9.70
N GLY A 473 -3.33 17.77 10.31
CA GLY A 473 -3.37 17.37 11.72
C GLY A 473 -2.39 16.25 12.07
N TRP A 474 -2.11 15.31 11.14
CA TRP A 474 -1.11 14.26 11.36
C TRP A 474 0.33 14.79 11.46
N LEU A 475 0.65 15.95 10.89
CA LEU A 475 1.97 16.56 11.03
C LEU A 475 2.33 16.85 12.51
N GLN A 476 1.34 17.03 13.38
CA GLN A 476 1.60 17.22 14.83
C GLN A 476 2.26 16.01 15.50
N ILE A 477 2.12 14.81 14.95
CA ILE A 477 2.80 13.61 15.46
C ILE A 477 3.94 13.15 14.55
N ILE A 478 3.87 13.43 13.24
CA ILE A 478 4.93 13.09 12.28
C ILE A 478 6.18 13.94 12.56
N THR A 479 6.05 15.24 12.82
CA THR A 479 7.21 16.10 13.06
C THR A 479 8.05 15.66 14.26
N PRO A 480 7.48 15.44 15.46
CA PRO A 480 8.26 14.89 16.58
C PRO A 480 8.80 13.47 16.32
N PHE A 481 8.09 12.65 15.55
CA PHE A 481 8.56 11.32 15.17
C PHE A 481 9.81 11.40 14.30
N ILE A 482 9.84 12.30 13.31
CA ILE A 482 11.00 12.52 12.44
C ILE A 482 12.22 12.90 13.28
N ASP A 483 12.05 13.86 14.19
CA ASP A 483 13.12 14.29 15.11
C ASP A 483 13.63 13.12 15.98
N ALA A 484 12.72 12.32 16.53
CA ALA A 484 13.06 11.17 17.35
C ALA A 484 13.81 10.09 16.55
N TYR A 485 13.32 9.72 15.37
CA TYR A 485 13.94 8.73 14.49
C TYR A 485 15.36 9.16 14.06
N LYS A 486 15.51 10.42 13.64
CA LYS A 486 16.82 11.00 13.26
C LYS A 486 17.78 11.08 14.45
N SER A 487 17.25 11.23 15.66
CA SER A 487 18.03 11.19 16.92
C SER A 487 18.36 9.77 17.39
N GLY A 488 17.92 8.73 16.68
CA GLY A 488 18.17 7.33 17.05
C GLY A 488 17.29 6.83 18.20
N ALA A 489 16.10 7.38 18.38
CA ALA A 489 15.10 6.82 19.28
C ALA A 489 14.76 5.38 18.87
N THR A 490 14.49 4.54 19.87
CA THR A 490 14.09 3.14 19.69
C THR A 490 12.73 2.83 20.31
N GLU A 491 12.15 3.78 21.05
CA GLU A 491 10.92 3.60 21.83
C GLU A 491 9.99 4.81 21.69
N LEU A 492 8.68 4.55 21.77
CA LEU A 492 7.65 5.60 21.69
C LEU A 492 7.76 6.66 22.80
N SER A 493 8.31 6.29 23.95
CA SER A 493 8.55 7.22 25.07
C SER A 493 9.59 8.30 24.77
N GLN A 494 10.37 8.14 23.71
CA GLN A 494 11.40 9.09 23.26
C GLN A 494 10.89 10.05 22.18
N ILE A 495 9.67 9.85 21.66
CA ILE A 495 9.00 10.83 20.80
C ILE A 495 8.46 11.94 21.70
N THR A 496 9.20 13.03 21.85
CA THR A 496 8.86 14.12 22.77
C THR A 496 8.26 15.32 22.03
N PRO A 497 7.35 16.09 22.66
CA PRO A 497 6.83 17.29 22.03
C PRO A 497 7.96 18.33 21.82
N PRO A 498 7.82 19.27 20.85
CA PRO A 498 8.83 20.30 20.61
C PRO A 498 9.07 21.23 21.80
N ASP A 499 8.07 21.39 22.66
CA ASP A 499 8.14 22.15 23.90
C ASP A 499 7.45 21.40 25.06
N SER A 500 7.11 22.10 26.15
CA SER A 500 6.45 21.49 27.33
C SER A 500 4.94 21.29 27.17
N THR A 501 4.38 21.46 25.98
CA THR A 501 2.94 21.40 25.69
C THR A 501 2.62 20.10 24.97
N PRO A 502 1.52 19.40 25.32
CA PRO A 502 1.04 18.29 24.52
C PRO A 502 0.77 18.69 23.08
N VAL A 503 1.26 17.89 22.13
CA VAL A 503 0.91 17.96 20.70
C VAL A 503 0.29 16.64 20.28
N GLY A 504 -0.50 16.64 19.22
CA GLY A 504 -1.22 15.42 18.85
C GLY A 504 -2.30 15.65 17.83
N THR A 505 -3.08 14.62 17.58
CA THR A 505 -4.11 14.62 16.56
C THR A 505 -5.23 13.64 16.89
N LEU A 506 -6.40 13.95 16.35
CA LEU A 506 -7.63 13.20 16.40
C LEU A 506 -8.05 12.87 14.96
N TRP A 507 -8.55 11.66 14.72
CA TRP A 507 -9.18 11.36 13.43
C TRP A 507 -10.33 10.37 13.55
N TYR A 508 -11.27 10.45 12.60
CA TYR A 508 -12.43 9.57 12.50
C TYR A 508 -13.05 9.62 11.10
N ARG A 509 -13.80 8.59 10.71
CA ARG A 509 -14.61 8.60 9.48
C ARG A 509 -15.85 9.46 9.63
N THR A 510 -16.24 10.17 8.59
CA THR A 510 -17.49 10.95 8.55
C THR A 510 -18.73 10.11 8.23
N LEU A 511 -18.56 8.81 7.98
CA LEU A 511 -19.64 7.89 7.64
C LEU A 511 -19.47 6.58 8.42
N LEU A 512 -20.53 6.14 9.08
CA LEU A 512 -20.50 4.88 9.84
C LEU A 512 -20.36 3.66 8.92
N THR A 513 -19.73 2.60 9.44
CA THR A 513 -19.61 1.32 8.72
C THR A 513 -20.96 0.73 8.32
N THR A 514 -22.02 1.03 9.09
CA THR A 514 -23.39 0.55 8.85
C THR A 514 -24.11 1.23 7.69
N ALA A 515 -23.51 2.26 7.07
CA ALA A 515 -24.11 2.95 5.93
C ALA A 515 -24.42 1.95 4.80
N SER A 516 -25.56 2.16 4.13
CA SER A 516 -26.02 1.24 3.09
C SER A 516 -25.08 1.12 1.88
N CYS A 517 -24.22 2.12 1.66
CA CYS A 517 -23.22 2.12 0.60
C CYS A 517 -21.94 1.36 0.94
N SER A 518 -21.62 1.06 2.21
CA SER A 518 -20.30 0.56 2.63
C SER A 518 -19.82 -0.65 1.82
N SER A 519 -20.75 -1.56 1.48
CA SER A 519 -20.45 -2.74 0.67
C SER A 519 -20.01 -2.47 -0.78
N SER A 520 -20.00 -1.22 -1.25
CA SER A 520 -19.37 -0.85 -2.52
C SER A 520 -17.86 -0.68 -2.41
N ILE A 521 -17.33 -0.54 -1.19
CA ILE A 521 -15.90 -0.38 -0.92
C ILE A 521 -15.31 -1.77 -0.64
N SER A 522 -14.22 -2.13 -1.29
CA SER A 522 -13.52 -3.39 -0.99
C SER A 522 -12.88 -3.33 0.41
N ASN A 523 -12.90 -4.46 1.13
CA ASN A 523 -12.36 -4.61 2.50
C ASN A 523 -13.06 -3.76 3.56
N TYR A 524 -14.26 -3.26 3.29
CA TYR A 524 -15.01 -2.40 4.22
C TYR A 524 -15.27 -3.07 5.58
N GLU A 525 -15.34 -4.40 5.64
CA GLU A 525 -15.55 -5.15 6.89
C GLU A 525 -14.39 -5.01 7.91
N SER A 526 -13.21 -4.56 7.46
CA SER A 526 -12.07 -4.31 8.35
C SER A 526 -12.20 -3.00 9.15
N ALA A 527 -13.12 -2.10 8.77
CA ALA A 527 -13.28 -0.80 9.40
C ALA A 527 -13.92 -0.87 10.80
N LEU A 528 -13.53 0.08 11.67
CA LEU A 528 -14.05 0.21 13.03
C LEU A 528 -14.67 1.58 13.25
N ASP A 529 -15.92 1.64 13.73
CA ASP A 529 -16.56 2.91 14.10
C ASP A 529 -15.97 3.44 15.42
N ALA A 530 -14.85 4.15 15.27
CA ALA A 530 -14.01 4.63 16.36
C ALA A 530 -13.63 6.11 16.22
N VAL A 531 -13.34 6.72 17.37
CA VAL A 531 -12.62 7.99 17.48
C VAL A 531 -11.17 7.65 17.80
N ASN A 532 -10.27 7.98 16.89
CA ASN A 532 -8.85 7.62 17.02
C ASN A 532 -8.04 8.84 17.47
N PHE A 533 -6.98 8.60 18.25
CA PHE A 533 -6.08 9.66 18.64
C PHE A 533 -4.63 9.21 18.72
N ALA A 534 -3.74 10.17 18.58
CA ALA A 534 -2.34 10.07 18.95
C ALA A 534 -1.91 11.39 19.62
N VAL A 535 -1.38 11.32 20.84
CA VAL A 535 -0.97 12.47 21.65
C VAL A 535 0.42 12.22 22.21
N ILE A 536 1.30 13.20 22.03
CA ILE A 536 2.66 13.19 22.53
C ILE A 536 2.72 14.04 23.80
N LEU A 537 3.07 13.42 24.92
CA LEU A 537 3.08 14.05 26.24
C LEU A 537 4.51 14.33 26.73
N PRO A 538 4.77 15.49 27.34
CA PRO A 538 6.10 15.86 27.85
C PRO A 538 6.49 15.10 29.12
N SER A 539 5.52 14.54 29.84
CA SER A 539 5.72 13.78 31.07
C SER A 539 4.51 12.89 31.36
N ASP A 540 4.60 12.04 32.37
CA ASP A 540 3.46 11.32 32.94
C ASP A 540 2.50 12.30 33.66
N GLY A 541 1.32 11.80 34.05
CA GLY A 541 0.37 12.50 34.92
C GLY A 541 -0.72 13.26 34.18
N TYR A 542 -0.81 13.10 32.87
CA TYR A 542 -1.93 13.59 32.06
C TYR A 542 -3.04 12.55 31.96
N THR A 543 -4.25 12.99 31.60
CA THR A 543 -5.37 12.13 31.21
C THR A 543 -5.87 12.54 29.84
N ILE A 544 -6.12 11.57 28.96
CA ILE A 544 -6.68 11.78 27.62
C ILE A 544 -8.13 11.31 27.64
N ASN A 545 -9.07 12.25 27.54
CA ASN A 545 -10.50 11.96 27.43
C ASN A 545 -10.92 12.00 25.96
N VAL A 546 -11.74 11.04 25.55
CA VAL A 546 -12.20 10.87 24.17
C VAL A 546 -13.72 10.91 24.13
N TYR A 547 -14.26 11.71 23.23
CA TYR A 547 -15.68 11.98 23.13
C TYR A 547 -16.20 11.70 21.73
N SER A 548 -17.41 11.15 21.67
CA SER A 548 -18.21 11.08 20.45
C SER A 548 -19.64 11.54 20.75
N ASN A 549 -20.18 12.40 19.91
CA ASN A 549 -21.46 13.06 20.08
C ASN A 549 -21.58 13.76 21.44
N SER A 550 -20.47 14.39 21.87
CA SER A 550 -20.31 15.00 23.19
C SER A 550 -20.44 14.06 24.40
N GLU A 551 -20.53 12.74 24.18
CA GLU A 551 -20.49 11.73 25.23
C GLU A 551 -19.06 11.23 25.44
N LEU A 552 -18.64 11.10 26.70
CA LEU A 552 -17.33 10.52 27.03
C LEU A 552 -17.36 9.01 26.75
N ILE A 553 -16.58 8.56 25.76
CA ILE A 553 -16.50 7.15 25.35
C ILE A 553 -15.20 6.47 25.84
N GLY A 554 -14.19 7.25 26.22
CA GLY A 554 -12.93 6.73 26.76
C GLY A 554 -12.18 7.74 27.61
N SER A 555 -11.40 7.24 28.58
CA SER A 555 -10.53 8.04 29.45
C SER A 555 -9.28 7.23 29.75
N TYR A 556 -8.11 7.75 29.37
CA TYR A 556 -6.84 7.03 29.41
C TYR A 556 -5.81 7.81 30.22
N ALA A 557 -5.10 7.13 31.12
CA ALA A 557 -3.93 7.73 31.77
C ALA A 557 -2.79 7.84 30.75
N GLY A 558 -2.26 9.04 30.58
CA GLY A 558 -1.16 9.32 29.66
C GLY A 558 0.21 9.06 30.28
N VAL A 559 1.12 8.52 29.48
CA VAL A 559 2.55 8.35 29.80
C VAL A 559 3.39 9.29 28.96
N THR A 560 4.64 9.52 29.37
CA THR A 560 5.60 10.32 28.61
C THR A 560 5.81 9.74 27.19
N GLY A 561 5.83 10.61 26.19
CA GLY A 561 6.02 10.27 24.78
C GLY A 561 4.73 10.05 24.01
N LEU A 562 4.77 9.25 22.93
CA LEU A 562 3.60 8.99 22.06
C LEU A 562 2.61 8.02 22.71
N ASN A 563 1.36 8.48 22.89
CA ASN A 563 0.21 7.71 23.36
C ASN A 563 -0.81 7.66 22.22
N TYR A 564 -1.41 6.51 21.95
CA TYR A 564 -2.43 6.41 20.91
C TYR A 564 -3.46 5.33 21.26
N ASN A 565 -4.65 5.46 20.67
CA ASN A 565 -5.68 4.43 20.75
C ASN A 565 -6.74 4.60 19.65
N SER A 566 -7.36 3.50 19.26
CA SER A 566 -8.64 3.50 18.53
C SER A 566 -9.76 3.24 19.52
N VAL A 567 -10.63 4.22 19.74
CA VAL A 567 -11.68 4.14 20.78
C VAL A 567 -13.03 3.83 20.13
N PRO A 568 -13.57 2.61 20.28
CA PRO A 568 -14.86 2.25 19.70
C PRO A 568 -16.00 3.08 20.30
N GLY A 569 -17.05 3.29 19.51
CA GLY A 569 -18.24 4.02 19.95
C GLY A 569 -18.43 5.35 19.23
N LEU A 570 -17.96 5.46 17.99
CA LEU A 570 -18.27 6.59 17.13
C LEU A 570 -19.80 6.67 16.89
N GLN A 571 -20.37 7.84 17.13
CA GLN A 571 -21.80 8.10 17.03
C GLN A 571 -22.11 9.15 15.96
N VAL A 572 -23.32 9.05 15.40
CA VAL A 572 -23.88 10.06 14.47
C VAL A 572 -23.99 11.41 15.17
N GLY A 573 -23.59 12.48 14.49
CA GLY A 573 -23.67 13.86 14.98
C GLY A 573 -22.34 14.60 14.91
N SER A 574 -22.27 15.74 15.60
CA SER A 574 -21.06 16.54 15.80
C SER A 574 -20.41 16.21 17.15
N GLY A 575 -19.34 16.90 17.54
CA GLY A 575 -18.79 16.76 18.90
C GLY A 575 -17.89 15.55 19.08
N GLN A 576 -17.09 15.27 18.05
CA GLN A 576 -16.03 14.27 18.05
C GLN A 576 -14.78 15.02 18.51
N TYR A 577 -14.31 14.75 19.72
CA TYR A 577 -13.18 15.50 20.25
C TYR A 577 -12.37 14.71 21.28
N ILE A 578 -11.14 15.16 21.49
CA ILE A 578 -10.31 14.73 22.61
C ILE A 578 -9.95 15.92 23.49
N GLN A 579 -9.75 15.66 24.78
CA GLN A 579 -9.18 16.61 25.74
C GLN A 579 -8.00 15.96 26.44
N VAL A 580 -6.90 16.71 26.53
CA VAL A 580 -5.75 16.38 27.35
C VAL A 580 -5.84 17.19 28.64
N LEU A 581 -5.88 16.50 29.77
CA LEU A 581 -5.99 17.09 31.09
C LEU A 581 -4.69 16.94 31.86
N ASP A 582 -4.27 17.97 32.58
CA ASP A 582 -3.13 17.92 33.50
C ASP A 582 -3.48 17.17 34.80
N SER A 583 -2.48 17.01 35.69
CA SER A 583 -2.64 16.37 37.00
C SER A 583 -3.64 17.07 37.94
N ALA A 584 -3.99 18.34 37.66
CA ALA A 584 -5.00 19.11 38.38
C ALA A 584 -6.38 19.06 37.69
N SER A 585 -6.54 18.23 36.65
CA SER A 585 -7.76 18.09 35.84
C SER A 585 -8.14 19.35 35.05
N ASN A 586 -7.19 20.23 34.75
CA ASN A 586 -7.42 21.32 33.80
C ASN A 586 -7.20 20.80 32.38
N VAL A 587 -8.07 21.18 31.44
CA VAL A 587 -7.83 20.94 30.00
C VAL A 587 -6.68 21.84 29.56
N VAL A 588 -5.61 21.24 29.03
CA VAL A 588 -4.41 21.93 28.54
C VAL A 588 -4.23 21.85 27.03
N ALA A 589 -4.93 20.92 26.38
CA ALA A 589 -5.03 20.83 24.93
C ALA A 589 -6.31 20.10 24.52
N SER A 590 -6.84 20.39 23.34
CA SER A 590 -7.97 19.67 22.75
C SER A 590 -7.92 19.68 21.22
N ALA A 591 -8.53 18.68 20.60
CA ALA A 591 -8.79 18.64 19.16
C ALA A 591 -10.27 18.32 18.98
N THR A 592 -10.98 19.13 18.20
CA THR A 592 -12.42 18.97 17.95
C THR A 592 -12.65 18.88 16.45
N GLY A 593 -13.21 17.75 16.02
CA GLY A 593 -13.63 17.48 14.65
C GLY A 593 -14.60 18.53 14.11
N THR A 594 -14.42 18.92 12.86
CA THR A 594 -15.26 19.93 12.20
C THR A 594 -16.36 19.34 11.33
N LYS A 595 -16.28 18.03 11.04
CA LYS A 595 -17.25 17.29 10.22
C LYS A 595 -18.16 16.39 11.06
N ASP A 596 -19.44 16.40 10.75
CA ASP A 596 -20.39 15.50 11.40
C ASP A 596 -20.22 14.06 10.90
N VAL A 597 -20.50 13.09 11.78
CA VAL A 597 -20.63 11.68 11.42
C VAL A 597 -22.06 11.42 10.96
N ALA A 598 -22.22 10.85 9.77
CA ALA A 598 -23.50 10.46 9.21
C ALA A 598 -23.75 8.95 9.33
N ALA A 599 -25.02 8.56 9.49
CA ALA A 599 -25.44 7.16 9.41
C ALA A 599 -25.52 6.63 7.97
N GLU A 600 -25.78 7.52 7.01
CA GLU A 600 -26.00 7.21 5.61
C GLU A 600 -25.36 8.31 4.74
N SER A 601 -24.87 7.94 3.56
CA SER A 601 -24.35 8.93 2.62
C SER A 601 -25.49 9.76 2.03
N THR A 602 -25.26 11.08 1.92
CA THR A 602 -26.17 12.01 1.24
C THR A 602 -25.83 12.21 -0.24
N SER A 603 -24.80 11.51 -0.74
CA SER A 603 -24.31 11.61 -2.11
C SER A 603 -24.13 10.22 -2.74
N SER A 604 -23.71 10.16 -4.00
CA SER A 604 -23.30 8.92 -4.66
C SER A 604 -21.96 8.36 -4.15
N VAL A 605 -21.20 9.16 -3.40
CA VAL A 605 -19.90 8.79 -2.86
C VAL A 605 -20.10 8.15 -1.49
N CYS A 606 -19.53 6.95 -1.31
CA CYS A 606 -19.43 6.32 0.01
C CYS A 606 -18.15 6.83 0.69
N ASN A 607 -18.17 8.07 1.17
CA ASN A 607 -16.94 8.74 1.57
C ASN A 607 -16.47 8.24 2.96
N TRP A 608 -15.39 7.46 2.96
CA TRP A 608 -14.70 6.96 4.15
C TRP A 608 -13.37 7.66 4.42
N ASN A 609 -13.15 8.81 3.78
CA ASN A 609 -12.04 9.69 4.09
C ASN A 609 -12.11 10.15 5.56
N TYR A 610 -10.97 10.47 6.15
CA TYR A 610 -10.84 10.78 7.55
C TYR A 610 -10.89 12.29 7.79
N GLU A 611 -11.75 12.74 8.69
CA GLU A 611 -11.52 14.04 9.33
C GLU A 611 -10.30 13.90 10.23
N VAL A 612 -9.29 14.77 10.07
CA VAL A 612 -8.08 14.78 10.88
C VAL A 612 -7.92 16.17 11.49
N VAL A 613 -7.77 16.25 12.81
CA VAL A 613 -7.66 17.53 13.52
C VAL A 613 -6.52 17.48 14.54
N GLY A 614 -5.56 18.39 14.38
CA GLY A 614 -4.46 18.55 15.33
C GLY A 614 -4.91 19.17 16.67
N LEU A 615 -4.16 18.89 17.74
CA LEU A 615 -4.37 19.51 19.04
C LEU A 615 -4.14 21.03 18.99
N SER A 616 -4.92 21.73 19.79
CA SER A 616 -4.79 23.16 20.07
C SER A 616 -4.84 23.39 21.58
N SER A 617 -4.05 24.34 22.07
CA SER A 617 -3.96 24.68 23.50
C SER A 617 -5.17 25.43 24.04
#